data_AF-A0A6L9SHF0-F1
#
_entry.id   AF-A0A6L9SHF0-F1
#
_cell.length_a   1.000
_cell.length_b   1.000
_cell.length_c   1.000
_cell.angle_alpha   90.00
_cell.angle_beta   90.00
_cell.angle_gamma   90.00
#
_symmetry.space_group_name_H-M   'P 1'
#
loop_
_entity.id
_entity.type
_entity.pdbx_description
1 polymer ?
#
loop_
_entity_poly.entity_id
_entity_poly.type
_entity_poly.pdbx_seq_one_letter_code
_entity_poly.pdbx_strand_id
1 'polypeptide(L)'
;MATTNDGTAAELITKIDKRSVFVVHGRNEALRKALFDFLRSIDLKPMEWTRAVELTGKGSPYIGEILDAAFTHAQAVVVLMTPDEVAYLQPRYGHGEDDPDIHAAAQARPNVLFEAGMALGRSPDRTVLVEVGTVRPFSDVAGRHTVRLSDNVAQRQALAARLKTAGCPVDLNGTDWQSTGDFTAPPPPGDGLPLGRRVPSTGRTRSAIDFDVKYLDQGGNKLGKLQIINRGTETAYEVALSAPAETALDLQRVDVIDKIPGEGKYVTVDAMNQNRFFGGSHLKSAFDLTITARTESGERFSQDVFLDVNG
;
A
#
# COMPACT_ATOMS: atom_id res chain seq x y z
N MET A 1 57.58 -0.52 -57.46
CA MET A 1 56.24 -1.13 -57.35
C MET A 1 55.88 -1.21 -55.88
N ALA A 2 55.21 -0.18 -55.37
CA ALA A 2 54.63 -0.22 -54.03
C ALA A 2 53.24 -0.85 -54.16
N THR A 3 53.06 -2.03 -53.58
CA THR A 3 51.75 -2.65 -53.41
C THR A 3 51.05 -1.96 -52.24
N THR A 4 50.11 -1.08 -52.54
CA THR A 4 49.16 -0.52 -51.57
C THR A 4 48.26 -1.64 -51.06
N ASN A 5 48.36 -1.93 -49.77
CA ASN A 5 47.47 -2.84 -49.08
C ASN A 5 46.24 -2.03 -48.63
N ASP A 6 45.31 -1.79 -49.56
CA ASP A 6 43.98 -1.26 -49.27
C ASP A 6 43.12 -2.36 -48.64
N GLY A 7 43.49 -2.75 -47.42
CA GLY A 7 42.62 -3.48 -46.50
C GLY A 7 41.67 -2.48 -45.86
N THR A 8 40.56 -2.24 -46.52
CA THR A 8 39.44 -1.39 -46.10
C THR A 8 39.12 -1.53 -44.61
N ALA A 9 39.05 -0.38 -43.93
CA ALA A 9 38.49 -0.18 -42.58
C ALA A 9 36.96 -0.40 -42.51
N ALA A 10 36.45 -1.37 -43.30
CA ALA A 10 35.06 -1.80 -43.29
C ALA A 10 34.95 -3.07 -42.43
N GLU A 11 34.13 -2.96 -41.37
CA GLU A 11 33.67 -4.02 -40.47
C GLU A 11 34.61 -4.54 -39.37
N LEU A 12 35.01 -3.65 -38.46
CA LEU A 12 34.96 -4.02 -37.03
C LEU A 12 33.52 -3.86 -36.56
N ILE A 13 32.63 -4.74 -37.03
CA ILE A 13 31.36 -4.95 -36.34
C ILE A 13 31.76 -5.49 -34.97
N THR A 14 31.60 -4.70 -33.91
CA THR A 14 31.72 -5.17 -32.54
C THR A 14 30.69 -6.30 -32.40
N LYS A 15 31.15 -7.55 -32.53
CA LYS A 15 30.27 -8.71 -32.51
C LYS A 15 29.62 -8.74 -31.12
N ILE A 16 28.34 -8.38 -31.07
CA ILE A 16 27.55 -8.42 -29.84
C ILE A 16 27.68 -9.84 -29.26
N ASP A 17 28.06 -9.95 -27.99
CA ASP A 17 28.06 -11.23 -27.31
C ASP A 17 26.62 -11.71 -27.23
N LYS A 18 26.28 -12.77 -27.99
CA LYS A 18 24.92 -13.31 -28.05
C LYS A 18 24.41 -13.81 -26.69
N ARG A 19 25.30 -14.03 -25.72
CA ARG A 19 24.93 -14.40 -24.34
C ARG A 19 24.59 -13.19 -23.47
N SER A 20 24.94 -11.98 -23.89
CA SER A 20 24.75 -10.75 -23.10
C SER A 20 23.27 -10.42 -22.97
N VAL A 21 22.77 -10.33 -21.74
CA VAL A 21 21.38 -9.97 -21.43
C VAL A 21 21.39 -8.76 -20.50
N PHE A 22 20.73 -7.67 -20.89
CA PHE A 22 20.53 -6.55 -19.97
C PHE A 22 19.25 -6.78 -19.17
N VAL A 23 19.30 -6.54 -17.87
CA VAL A 23 18.15 -6.74 -16.97
C VAL A 23 17.73 -5.40 -16.40
N VAL A 24 16.51 -4.98 -16.74
CA VAL A 24 15.81 -3.86 -16.10
C VAL A 24 15.07 -4.42 -14.89
N HIS A 25 15.28 -3.87 -13.70
CA HIS A 25 14.67 -4.37 -12.47
C HIS A 25 14.41 -3.27 -11.44
N GLY A 26 13.52 -3.56 -10.49
CA GLY A 26 13.22 -2.67 -9.37
C GLY A 26 14.19 -2.82 -8.20
N ARG A 27 13.68 -2.60 -6.98
CA ARG A 27 14.43 -2.71 -5.70
C ARG A 27 14.30 -4.08 -5.04
N ASN A 28 13.54 -5.02 -5.62
CA ASN A 28 13.52 -6.39 -5.13
C ASN A 28 14.84 -7.13 -5.48
N GLU A 29 15.85 -6.94 -4.64
CA GLU A 29 17.19 -7.51 -4.80
C GLU A 29 17.21 -9.04 -4.80
N ALA A 30 16.31 -9.67 -4.03
CA ALA A 30 16.20 -11.13 -3.99
C ALA A 30 15.80 -11.70 -5.35
N LEU A 31 14.73 -11.15 -5.95
CA LEU A 31 14.27 -11.56 -7.28
C LEU A 31 15.25 -11.17 -8.39
N ARG A 32 15.90 -10.01 -8.28
CA ARG A 32 17.00 -9.64 -9.19
C ARG A 32 18.10 -10.69 -9.17
N LYS A 33 18.61 -11.03 -7.98
CA LYS A 33 19.67 -12.04 -7.83
C LYS A 33 19.21 -13.41 -8.36
N ALA A 34 18.00 -13.83 -8.04
CA ALA A 34 17.42 -15.08 -8.54
C ALA A 34 17.37 -15.12 -10.09
N LEU A 35 16.96 -14.03 -10.73
CA LEU A 35 16.95 -13.93 -12.19
C LEU A 35 18.36 -13.98 -12.78
N PHE A 36 19.33 -13.31 -12.16
CA PHE A 36 20.72 -13.36 -12.61
C PHE A 36 21.30 -14.77 -12.50
N ASP A 37 21.04 -15.47 -11.40
CA ASP A 37 21.48 -16.85 -11.19
C ASP A 37 20.82 -17.79 -12.20
N PHE A 38 19.52 -17.63 -12.46
CA PHE A 38 18.80 -18.38 -13.49
C PHE A 38 19.41 -18.15 -14.88
N LEU A 39 19.63 -16.89 -15.29
CA LEU A 39 20.22 -16.56 -16.59
C LEU A 39 21.62 -17.20 -16.75
N ARG A 40 22.44 -17.18 -15.70
CA ARG A 40 23.75 -17.86 -15.69
C ARG A 40 23.63 -19.38 -15.82
N SER A 41 22.64 -19.98 -15.16
CA SER A 41 22.41 -21.44 -15.23
C SER A 41 22.02 -21.94 -16.62
N ILE A 42 21.58 -21.05 -17.51
CA ILE A 42 21.24 -21.35 -18.91
C ILE A 42 22.27 -20.80 -19.92
N ASP A 43 23.52 -20.63 -19.46
CA ASP A 43 24.68 -20.12 -20.21
C ASP A 43 24.52 -18.69 -20.77
N LEU A 44 23.72 -17.85 -20.10
CA LEU A 44 23.62 -16.42 -20.41
C LEU A 44 24.40 -15.55 -19.41
N LYS A 45 24.73 -14.34 -19.85
CA LYS A 45 25.54 -13.38 -19.11
C LYS A 45 24.71 -12.14 -18.82
N PRO A 46 24.04 -12.07 -17.66
CA PRO A 46 23.36 -10.85 -17.26
C PRO A 46 24.40 -9.73 -17.07
N MET A 47 24.15 -8.59 -17.71
CA MET A 47 25.01 -7.41 -17.66
C MET A 47 24.75 -6.66 -16.35
N GLU A 48 25.81 -6.47 -15.57
CA GLU A 48 25.78 -5.64 -14.37
C GLU A 48 25.76 -4.15 -14.75
N TRP A 49 25.16 -3.30 -13.92
CA TRP A 49 25.06 -1.86 -14.15
C TRP A 49 26.42 -1.19 -14.39
N THR A 50 27.42 -1.52 -13.56
CA THR A 50 28.79 -0.99 -13.68
C THR A 50 29.37 -1.26 -15.07
N ARG A 51 29.06 -2.43 -15.65
CA ARG A 51 29.50 -2.76 -17.01
C ARG A 51 28.82 -1.88 -18.06
N ALA A 52 27.53 -1.57 -17.90
CA ALA A 52 26.84 -0.64 -18.78
C ALA A 52 27.43 0.78 -18.70
N VAL A 53 27.83 1.24 -17.52
CA VAL A 53 28.52 2.52 -17.31
C VAL A 53 29.88 2.53 -18.04
N GLU A 54 30.69 1.48 -17.90
CA GLU A 54 31.98 1.37 -18.59
C GLU A 54 31.82 1.45 -20.12
N LEU A 55 30.75 0.84 -20.66
CA LEU A 55 30.46 0.85 -22.09
C LEU A 55 30.18 2.26 -22.64
N THR A 56 29.83 3.24 -21.79
CA THR A 56 29.68 4.63 -22.24
C THR A 56 31.03 5.32 -22.44
N GLY A 57 32.12 4.78 -21.90
CA GLY A 57 33.45 5.39 -21.93
C GLY A 57 33.56 6.70 -21.13
N LYS A 58 32.64 6.96 -20.19
CA LYS A 58 32.59 8.19 -19.39
C LYS A 58 32.68 7.86 -17.90
N GLY A 59 33.34 8.72 -17.12
CA GLY A 59 33.37 8.59 -15.67
C GLY A 59 32.03 8.87 -14.98
N SER A 60 31.21 9.75 -15.57
CA SER A 60 29.90 10.16 -15.04
C SER A 60 28.87 10.37 -16.17
N PRO A 61 28.43 9.30 -16.87
CA PRO A 61 27.45 9.42 -17.95
C PRO A 61 26.05 9.78 -17.44
N TYR A 62 25.22 10.33 -18.33
CA TYR A 62 23.79 10.47 -18.08
C TYR A 62 23.09 9.10 -18.14
N ILE A 63 22.01 8.92 -17.37
CA ILE A 63 21.29 7.63 -17.26
C ILE A 63 20.86 7.07 -18.62
N GLY A 64 20.38 7.93 -19.53
CA GLY A 64 19.98 7.54 -20.87
C GLY A 64 21.15 7.00 -21.71
N GLU A 65 22.37 7.51 -21.51
CA GLU A 65 23.56 7.04 -22.22
C GLU A 65 23.98 5.64 -21.77
N ILE A 66 23.78 5.34 -20.48
CA ILE A 66 24.03 4.01 -19.92
C ILE A 66 23.03 3.02 -20.50
N LEU A 67 21.74 3.39 -20.56
CA LEU A 67 20.69 2.57 -21.16
C LEU A 67 20.93 2.33 -22.65
N ASP A 68 21.30 3.37 -23.41
CA ASP A 68 21.63 3.25 -24.83
C ASP A 68 22.82 2.32 -25.05
N ALA A 69 23.88 2.45 -24.23
CA ALA A 69 25.02 1.56 -24.27
C ALA A 69 24.62 0.12 -23.95
N ALA A 70 23.80 -0.09 -22.92
CA ALA A 70 23.32 -1.42 -22.53
C ALA A 70 22.48 -2.07 -23.63
N PHE A 71 21.49 -1.36 -24.19
CA PHE A 71 20.64 -1.86 -25.27
C PHE A 71 21.42 -2.15 -26.56
N THR A 72 22.48 -1.38 -26.82
CA THR A 72 23.34 -1.61 -27.98
C THR A 72 24.19 -2.89 -27.82
N HIS A 73 24.67 -3.18 -26.62
CA HIS A 73 25.62 -4.27 -26.35
C HIS A 73 24.99 -5.55 -25.77
N ALA A 74 23.69 -5.55 -25.47
CA ALA A 74 22.95 -6.74 -25.07
C ALA A 74 22.29 -7.41 -26.28
N GLN A 75 22.27 -8.75 -26.29
CA GLN A 75 21.50 -9.54 -27.25
C GLN A 75 20.01 -9.51 -26.93
N ALA A 76 19.64 -9.53 -25.65
CA ALA A 76 18.26 -9.42 -25.19
C ALA A 76 18.15 -8.47 -23.99
N VAL A 77 16.97 -7.90 -23.81
CA VAL A 77 16.59 -7.12 -22.62
C VAL A 77 15.51 -7.89 -21.88
N VAL A 78 15.73 -8.16 -20.59
CA VAL A 78 14.70 -8.71 -19.71
C VAL A 78 14.22 -7.60 -18.80
N VAL A 79 12.92 -7.33 -18.80
CA VAL A 79 12.28 -6.40 -17.87
C VAL A 79 11.63 -7.22 -16.77
N LEU A 80 12.20 -7.19 -15.58
CA LEU A 80 11.68 -7.85 -14.38
C LEU A 80 10.74 -6.90 -13.65
N MET A 81 9.44 -7.17 -13.77
CA MET A 81 8.36 -6.46 -13.12
C MET A 81 7.95 -7.19 -11.85
N THR A 82 8.09 -6.50 -10.72
CA THR A 82 7.80 -7.01 -9.37
C THR A 82 6.89 -6.03 -8.63
N PRO A 83 6.12 -6.48 -7.62
CA PRO A 83 5.20 -5.65 -6.84
C PRO A 83 5.92 -4.71 -5.85
N ASP A 84 6.80 -3.85 -6.36
CA ASP A 84 7.70 -3.01 -5.54
C ASP A 84 7.03 -1.76 -4.96
N GLU A 85 6.00 -1.24 -5.63
CA GLU A 85 5.27 -0.04 -5.23
C GLU A 85 3.76 -0.28 -5.23
N VAL A 86 3.01 0.57 -4.53
CA VAL A 86 1.53 0.54 -4.51
C VAL A 86 1.01 1.80 -5.20
N ALA A 87 0.04 1.64 -6.09
CA ALA A 87 -0.61 2.74 -6.77
C ALA A 87 -2.10 2.51 -6.95
N TYR A 88 -2.80 3.60 -7.23
CA TYR A 88 -4.21 3.63 -7.61
C TYR A 88 -4.48 4.89 -8.44
N LEU A 89 -5.43 4.79 -9.35
CA LEU A 89 -6.01 5.90 -10.08
C LEU A 89 -6.83 6.76 -9.13
N GLN A 90 -6.81 8.07 -9.34
CA GLN A 90 -7.67 8.94 -8.55
C GLN A 90 -9.14 8.62 -8.84
N PRO A 91 -10.02 8.44 -7.85
CA PRO A 91 -11.39 7.98 -8.08
C PRO A 91 -12.18 8.83 -9.08
N ARG A 92 -11.93 10.15 -9.12
CA ARG A 92 -12.55 11.09 -10.09
C ARG A 92 -12.21 10.82 -11.55
N TYR A 93 -11.18 10.02 -11.82
CA TYR A 93 -10.77 9.62 -13.17
C TYR A 93 -11.13 8.16 -13.47
N GLY A 94 -11.70 7.43 -12.51
CA GLY A 94 -12.16 6.06 -12.71
C GLY A 94 -13.56 5.98 -13.30
N HIS A 95 -13.93 4.78 -13.75
CA HIS A 95 -15.22 4.46 -14.37
C HIS A 95 -16.24 3.92 -13.36
N GLY A 96 -16.35 4.55 -12.18
CA GLY A 96 -17.26 4.15 -11.10
C GLY A 96 -16.54 3.53 -9.90
N GLU A 97 -17.30 3.14 -8.88
CA GLU A 97 -16.75 2.58 -7.63
C GLU A 97 -16.15 1.17 -7.81
N ASP A 98 -16.61 0.42 -8.82
CA ASP A 98 -16.12 -0.94 -9.11
C ASP A 98 -14.88 -0.95 -10.02
N ASP A 99 -14.33 0.21 -10.39
CA ASP A 99 -13.15 0.28 -11.24
C ASP A 99 -11.92 -0.30 -10.49
N PRO A 100 -11.28 -1.39 -10.97
CA PRO A 100 -10.14 -1.97 -10.27
C PRO A 100 -8.95 -1.02 -10.20
N ASP A 101 -8.82 -0.06 -11.13
CA ASP A 101 -7.71 0.88 -11.14
C ASP A 101 -7.81 1.92 -10.00
N ILE A 102 -9.00 2.20 -9.46
CA ILE A 102 -9.15 3.14 -8.33
C ILE A 102 -8.79 2.50 -6.97
N HIS A 103 -8.60 1.18 -6.95
CA HIS A 103 -8.21 0.43 -5.77
C HIS A 103 -6.68 0.32 -5.68
N ALA A 104 -6.16 0.31 -4.45
CA ALA A 104 -4.73 0.15 -4.21
C ALA A 104 -4.24 -1.20 -4.73
N ALA A 105 -3.32 -1.17 -5.69
CA ALA A 105 -2.74 -2.36 -6.30
C ALA A 105 -1.22 -2.24 -6.40
N ALA A 106 -0.53 -3.37 -6.32
CA ALA A 106 0.92 -3.40 -6.46
C ALA A 106 1.33 -3.13 -7.91
N GLN A 107 2.46 -2.49 -8.13
CA GLN A 107 3.03 -2.24 -9.45
C GLN A 107 4.56 -2.29 -9.44
N ALA A 108 5.16 -2.45 -10.61
CA ALA A 108 6.58 -2.21 -10.80
C ALA A 108 6.91 -0.72 -10.59
N ARG A 109 8.15 -0.44 -10.20
CA ARG A 109 8.62 0.95 -10.00
C ARG A 109 8.47 1.76 -11.30
N PRO A 110 8.12 3.05 -11.23
CA PRO A 110 8.03 3.93 -12.40
C PRO A 110 9.28 3.92 -13.29
N ASN A 111 10.48 3.83 -12.69
CA ASN A 111 11.73 3.71 -13.43
C ASN A 111 11.75 2.45 -14.31
N VAL A 112 11.33 1.31 -13.76
CA VAL A 112 11.23 0.03 -14.50
C VAL A 112 10.24 0.15 -15.65
N LEU A 113 9.09 0.79 -15.42
CA LEU A 113 8.08 1.01 -16.47
C LEU A 113 8.60 1.92 -17.58
N PHE A 114 9.32 2.99 -17.23
CA PHE A 114 9.92 3.91 -18.20
C PHE A 114 11.02 3.24 -19.03
N GLU A 115 11.94 2.53 -18.38
CA GLU A 115 13.01 1.76 -19.02
C GLU A 115 12.46 0.63 -19.89
N ALA A 116 11.36 -0.02 -19.48
CA ALA A 116 10.64 -0.98 -20.29
C ALA A 116 10.09 -0.33 -21.57
N GLY A 117 9.49 0.86 -21.44
CA GLY A 117 9.05 1.65 -22.60
C GLY A 117 10.19 1.97 -23.57
N MET A 118 11.36 2.38 -23.06
CA MET A 118 12.55 2.62 -23.87
C MET A 118 13.06 1.36 -24.57
N ALA A 119 13.16 0.25 -23.84
CA ALA A 119 13.60 -1.04 -24.38
C ALA A 119 12.66 -1.53 -25.49
N LEU A 120 11.34 -1.45 -25.25
CA LEU A 120 10.31 -1.81 -26.22
C LEU A 120 10.29 -0.90 -27.44
N GLY A 121 10.58 0.40 -27.27
CA GLY A 121 10.70 1.35 -28.38
C GLY A 121 11.95 1.11 -29.24
N ARG A 122 13.06 0.71 -28.61
CA ARG A 122 14.36 0.57 -29.27
C ARG A 122 14.64 -0.83 -29.83
N SER A 123 14.15 -1.86 -29.14
CA SER A 123 14.49 -3.27 -29.35
C SER A 123 13.28 -4.20 -29.09
N PRO A 124 12.14 -3.99 -29.77
CA PRO A 124 10.89 -4.71 -29.50
C PRO A 124 11.02 -6.23 -29.63
N ASP A 125 11.73 -6.73 -30.65
CA ASP A 125 11.84 -8.17 -30.95
C ASP A 125 12.69 -8.97 -29.95
N ARG A 126 13.49 -8.26 -29.15
CA ARG A 126 14.44 -8.85 -28.19
C ARG A 126 14.26 -8.34 -26.77
N THR A 127 13.13 -7.70 -26.50
CA THR A 127 12.71 -7.30 -25.15
C THR A 127 11.70 -8.31 -24.62
N VAL A 128 12.01 -8.94 -23.49
CA VAL A 128 11.17 -9.94 -22.82
C VAL A 128 10.65 -9.37 -21.51
N LEU A 129 9.34 -9.30 -21.38
CA LEU A 129 8.66 -8.83 -20.17
C LEU A 129 8.42 -10.01 -19.23
N VAL A 130 8.85 -9.89 -17.99
CA VAL A 130 8.75 -10.93 -16.95
C VAL A 130 8.04 -10.35 -15.74
N GLU A 131 7.05 -11.06 -15.23
CA GLU A 131 6.31 -10.71 -14.00
C GLU A 131 6.60 -11.77 -12.94
N VAL A 132 6.89 -11.35 -11.71
CA VAL A 132 6.90 -12.24 -10.54
C VAL A 132 5.98 -11.65 -9.47
N GLY A 133 4.97 -12.43 -9.05
CA GLY A 133 3.93 -11.98 -8.15
C GLY A 133 2.75 -11.29 -8.84
N THR A 134 1.93 -10.61 -8.05
CA THR A 134 0.73 -9.90 -8.56
C THR A 134 1.08 -8.45 -8.82
N VAL A 135 1.16 -8.06 -10.08
CA VAL A 135 1.43 -6.69 -10.53
C VAL A 135 0.21 -6.20 -11.28
N ARG A 136 -0.24 -4.96 -11.01
CA ARG A 136 -1.38 -4.36 -11.73
C ARG A 136 -1.07 -4.33 -13.23
N PRO A 137 -2.05 -4.58 -14.09
CA PRO A 137 -1.87 -4.43 -15.52
C PRO A 137 -1.43 -3.01 -15.88
N PHE A 138 -0.43 -2.88 -16.75
CA PHE A 138 -0.07 -1.61 -17.38
C PHE A 138 -0.71 -1.60 -18.77
N SER A 139 -1.76 -0.81 -18.95
CA SER A 139 -2.69 -0.85 -20.10
C SER A 139 -1.99 -0.73 -21.48
N ASP A 140 -0.89 0.02 -21.57
CA ASP A 140 -0.11 0.18 -22.82
C ASP A 140 0.73 -1.06 -23.20
N VAL A 141 0.88 -2.02 -22.29
CA VAL A 141 1.53 -3.32 -22.51
C VAL A 141 0.52 -4.45 -22.67
N ALA A 142 -0.78 -4.20 -22.49
CA ALA A 142 -1.84 -5.23 -22.58
C ALA A 142 -1.90 -5.96 -23.94
N GLY A 143 -1.31 -5.39 -25.00
CA GLY A 143 -1.13 -6.04 -26.31
C GLY A 143 0.12 -6.92 -26.44
N ARG A 144 1.01 -6.96 -25.44
CA ARG A 144 2.25 -7.74 -25.44
C ARG A 144 2.20 -8.85 -24.41
N HIS A 145 2.67 -10.02 -24.81
CA HIS A 145 2.67 -11.20 -23.96
C HIS A 145 3.79 -11.11 -22.91
N THR A 146 3.44 -11.20 -21.62
CA THR A 146 4.39 -11.28 -20.51
C THR A 146 4.64 -12.73 -20.11
N VAL A 147 5.81 -13.02 -19.53
CA VAL A 147 6.09 -14.31 -18.88
C VAL A 147 5.85 -14.16 -17.40
N ARG A 148 4.79 -14.80 -16.88
CA ARG A 148 4.56 -14.89 -15.44
C ARG A 148 5.45 -15.99 -14.88
N LEU A 149 6.51 -15.60 -14.19
CA LEU A 149 7.55 -16.47 -13.66
C LEU A 149 7.25 -16.82 -12.19
N SER A 150 7.50 -18.08 -11.84
CA SER A 150 7.49 -18.64 -10.50
C SER A 150 8.46 -19.82 -10.45
N ASP A 151 8.48 -20.55 -9.34
CA ASP A 151 9.30 -21.76 -9.19
C ASP A 151 8.85 -22.94 -10.04
N ASN A 152 7.76 -22.82 -10.78
CA ASN A 152 7.34 -23.85 -11.73
C ASN A 152 8.30 -23.94 -12.94
N VAL A 153 8.83 -25.13 -13.19
CA VAL A 153 9.72 -25.44 -14.33
C VAL A 153 9.11 -25.03 -15.67
N ALA A 154 7.80 -25.17 -15.88
CA ALA A 154 7.15 -24.79 -17.12
C ALA A 154 7.27 -23.28 -17.43
N GLN A 155 7.25 -22.42 -16.40
CA GLN A 155 7.39 -20.98 -16.56
C GLN A 155 8.85 -20.57 -16.77
N ARG A 156 9.79 -21.25 -16.11
CA ARG A 156 11.23 -21.13 -16.37
C ARG A 156 11.56 -21.51 -17.83
N GLN A 157 10.98 -22.61 -18.31
CA GLN A 157 11.08 -23.05 -19.70
C GLN A 157 10.49 -22.02 -20.67
N ALA A 158 9.37 -21.38 -20.32
CA ALA A 158 8.78 -20.33 -21.14
C ALA A 158 9.70 -19.11 -21.27
N LEU A 159 10.35 -18.66 -20.18
CA LEU A 159 11.35 -17.59 -20.23
C LEU A 159 12.55 -17.98 -21.11
N ALA A 160 13.10 -19.18 -20.91
CA ALA A 160 14.19 -19.71 -21.71
C ALA A 160 13.84 -19.75 -23.22
N ALA A 161 12.63 -20.18 -23.56
CA ALA A 161 12.14 -20.18 -24.94
C ALA A 161 12.08 -18.76 -25.53
N ARG A 162 11.59 -17.76 -24.78
CA ARG A 162 11.56 -16.36 -25.22
C ARG A 162 12.95 -15.78 -25.44
N LEU A 163 13.90 -16.09 -24.55
CA LEU A 163 15.30 -15.67 -24.69
C LEU A 163 15.95 -16.31 -25.92
N LYS A 164 15.66 -17.59 -26.19
CA LYS A 164 16.10 -18.26 -27.42
C LYS A 164 15.52 -17.59 -28.66
N THR A 165 14.23 -17.23 -28.65
CA THR A 165 13.59 -16.45 -29.73
C THR A 165 14.22 -15.07 -29.90
N ALA A 166 14.65 -14.43 -28.82
CA ALA A 166 15.39 -13.16 -28.83
C ALA A 166 16.85 -13.29 -29.32
N GLY A 167 17.28 -14.49 -29.72
CA GLY A 167 18.60 -14.75 -30.33
C GLY A 167 19.69 -15.16 -29.34
N CYS A 168 19.35 -15.39 -28.07
CA CYS A 168 20.29 -15.89 -27.08
C CYS A 168 20.58 -17.40 -27.29
N PRO A 169 21.83 -17.86 -27.17
CA PRO A 169 22.20 -19.26 -27.28
C PRO A 169 21.94 -19.97 -25.94
N VAL A 170 20.65 -20.09 -25.58
CA VAL A 170 20.20 -20.70 -24.33
C VAL A 170 20.63 -22.16 -24.25
N ASP A 171 21.32 -22.53 -23.18
CA ASP A 171 21.68 -23.92 -22.86
C ASP A 171 20.73 -24.47 -21.79
N LEU A 172 20.01 -25.54 -22.11
CA LEU A 172 19.14 -26.25 -21.15
C LEU A 172 19.61 -27.69 -20.91
N ASN A 173 20.85 -28.01 -21.28
CA ASN A 173 21.44 -29.30 -20.95
C ASN A 173 21.62 -29.40 -19.43
N GLY A 174 21.11 -30.48 -18.84
CA GLY A 174 21.08 -30.67 -17.39
C GLY A 174 19.78 -30.21 -16.74
N THR A 175 19.75 -30.20 -15.41
CA THR A 175 18.54 -29.96 -14.62
C THR A 175 18.67 -28.85 -13.59
N ASP A 176 19.87 -28.34 -13.30
CA ASP A 176 20.10 -27.34 -12.24
C ASP A 176 19.31 -26.04 -12.47
N TRP A 177 19.13 -25.64 -13.74
CA TRP A 177 18.35 -24.45 -14.11
C TRP A 177 16.87 -24.54 -13.70
N GLN A 178 16.34 -25.75 -13.49
CA GLN A 178 14.94 -25.99 -13.13
C GLN A 178 14.61 -25.48 -11.73
N SER A 179 15.61 -25.37 -10.85
CA SER A 179 15.46 -24.89 -9.47
C SER A 179 16.40 -23.74 -9.11
N THR A 180 17.23 -23.25 -10.04
CA THR A 180 18.17 -22.16 -9.75
C THR A 180 17.45 -20.82 -9.61
N GLY A 181 17.65 -20.14 -8.47
CA GLY A 181 16.96 -18.90 -8.12
C GLY A 181 15.57 -19.17 -7.51
N ASP A 182 15.17 -18.32 -6.56
CA ASP A 182 13.86 -18.38 -5.91
C ASP A 182 12.93 -17.33 -6.54
N PHE A 183 11.84 -17.80 -7.14
CA PHE A 183 10.80 -16.95 -7.75
C PHE A 183 9.47 -17.06 -7.01
N THR A 184 9.51 -17.36 -5.72
CA THR A 184 8.36 -17.24 -4.83
C THR A 184 7.79 -15.82 -4.94
N ALA A 185 6.48 -15.72 -5.13
CA ALA A 185 5.80 -14.44 -5.22
C ALA A 185 6.03 -13.64 -3.92
N PRO A 186 6.39 -12.34 -4.01
CA PRO A 186 6.44 -11.49 -2.83
C PRO A 186 5.07 -11.46 -2.11
N PRO A 187 5.06 -11.29 -0.77
CA PRO A 187 3.81 -11.17 -0.04
C PRO A 187 2.99 -9.98 -0.55
N PRO A 188 1.65 -10.00 -0.35
CA PRO A 188 0.82 -8.84 -0.66
C PRO A 188 1.36 -7.58 0.04
N PRO A 189 1.28 -6.41 -0.61
CA PRO A 189 1.83 -5.19 -0.04
C PRO A 189 1.15 -4.80 1.28
N GLY A 190 1.83 -3.98 2.07
CA GLY A 190 1.29 -3.38 3.29
C GLY A 190 1.60 -4.13 4.57
N ASP A 191 2.30 -5.27 4.52
CA ASP A 191 2.73 -6.03 5.71
C ASP A 191 1.58 -6.32 6.69
N GLY A 192 0.38 -6.57 6.16
CA GLY A 192 -0.85 -6.80 6.94
C GLY A 192 -1.64 -5.53 7.31
N LEU A 193 -1.17 -4.35 6.90
CA LEU A 193 -1.89 -3.08 7.06
C LEU A 193 -2.82 -2.81 5.88
N PRO A 194 -3.95 -2.09 6.10
CA PRO A 194 -4.82 -1.67 5.02
C PRO A 194 -4.08 -0.81 3.99
N LEU A 195 -4.13 -1.24 2.74
CA LEU A 195 -3.63 -0.48 1.59
C LEU A 195 -4.71 0.52 1.16
N GLY A 196 -4.43 1.81 1.26
CA GLY A 196 -5.38 2.81 0.79
C GLY A 196 -5.06 4.22 1.23
N ARG A 197 -5.89 5.14 0.76
CA ARG A 197 -5.84 6.53 1.21
C ARG A 197 -6.29 6.57 2.67
N ARG A 198 -5.46 7.14 3.55
CA ARG A 198 -5.97 7.71 4.78
C ARG A 198 -6.86 8.88 4.37
N VAL A 199 -8.15 8.61 4.20
CA VAL A 199 -9.13 9.68 4.03
C VAL A 199 -8.93 10.55 5.26
N PRO A 200 -8.64 11.86 5.12
CA PRO A 200 -8.78 12.76 6.25
C PRO A 200 -10.12 12.42 6.87
N SER A 201 -10.26 12.49 8.19
CA SER A 201 -11.60 12.65 8.73
C SER A 201 -12.12 14.00 8.22
N THR A 202 -12.52 14.08 6.94
CA THR A 202 -13.57 14.97 6.46
C THR A 202 -14.61 14.80 7.52
N GLY A 203 -14.75 15.84 8.35
CA GLY A 203 -15.32 15.71 9.68
C GLY A 203 -16.51 14.80 9.60
N ARG A 204 -16.60 13.81 10.50
CA ARG A 204 -17.91 13.23 10.80
C ARG A 204 -18.85 14.43 10.76
N THR A 205 -19.78 14.47 9.81
CA THR A 205 -20.93 15.35 9.94
C THR A 205 -21.43 15.00 11.31
N ARG A 206 -21.09 15.85 12.28
CA ARG A 206 -21.37 15.58 13.68
C ARG A 206 -22.86 15.31 13.69
N SER A 207 -23.26 14.18 14.26
CA SER A 207 -24.67 13.85 14.36
C SER A 207 -25.41 15.02 14.98
N ALA A 208 -26.69 15.21 14.64
CA ALA A 208 -27.50 16.30 15.16
C ALA A 208 -27.33 16.43 16.69
N ILE A 209 -27.40 15.31 17.40
CA ILE A 209 -27.03 15.17 18.80
C ILE A 209 -25.96 14.08 18.92
N ASP A 210 -24.95 14.33 19.76
CA ASP A 210 -23.92 13.35 20.13
C ASP A 210 -23.43 13.66 21.55
N PHE A 211 -23.78 12.82 22.52
CA PHE A 211 -23.45 13.04 23.92
C PHE A 211 -22.11 12.40 24.33
N ASP A 212 -21.41 13.12 25.20
CA ASP A 212 -20.22 12.70 25.91
C ASP A 212 -20.42 13.05 27.39
N VAL A 213 -19.94 12.21 28.31
CA VAL A 213 -20.20 12.36 29.75
C VAL A 213 -18.91 12.26 30.52
N LYS A 214 -18.73 13.17 31.48
CA LYS A 214 -17.59 13.13 32.40
C LYS A 214 -18.06 13.18 33.84
N TYR A 215 -17.62 12.21 34.63
CA TYR A 215 -17.70 12.28 36.07
C TYR A 215 -16.49 13.05 36.60
N LEU A 216 -16.74 14.07 37.42
CA LEU A 216 -15.74 14.91 38.04
C LEU A 216 -15.85 14.72 39.55
N ASP A 217 -14.86 14.05 40.11
CA ASP A 217 -14.73 13.92 41.54
C ASP A 217 -14.37 15.27 42.20
N GLN A 218 -15.09 15.62 43.26
CA GLN A 218 -14.87 16.84 44.04
C GLN A 218 -14.10 16.59 45.35
N GLY A 219 -13.86 15.33 45.70
CA GLY A 219 -13.13 14.93 46.92
C GLY A 219 -13.88 15.22 48.23
N GLY A 220 -13.44 14.57 49.31
CA GLY A 220 -14.02 14.73 50.65
C GLY A 220 -15.50 14.32 50.73
N ASN A 221 -16.30 15.10 51.47
CA ASN A 221 -17.75 14.87 51.67
C ASN A 221 -18.64 15.63 50.65
N LYS A 222 -18.08 16.08 49.52
CA LYS A 222 -18.85 16.81 48.49
C LYS A 222 -19.44 15.83 47.48
N LEU A 223 -20.62 16.15 46.96
CA LEU A 223 -21.19 15.41 45.83
C LEU A 223 -20.28 15.56 44.61
N GLY A 224 -20.12 14.47 43.85
CA GLY A 224 -19.47 14.50 42.55
C GLY A 224 -20.29 15.31 41.56
N LYS A 225 -19.66 15.66 40.44
CA LYS A 225 -20.32 16.40 39.36
C LYS A 225 -20.34 15.54 38.10
N LEU A 226 -21.49 15.45 37.44
CA LEU A 226 -21.61 14.81 36.14
C LEU A 226 -21.77 15.90 35.08
N GLN A 227 -20.82 15.98 34.16
CA GLN A 227 -20.83 16.92 33.05
C GLN A 227 -21.36 16.21 31.80
N ILE A 228 -22.51 16.65 31.30
CA ILE A 228 -23.15 16.14 30.10
C ILE A 228 -22.85 17.10 28.96
N ILE A 229 -22.10 16.64 27.97
CA ILE A 229 -21.57 17.43 26.86
C ILE A 229 -22.29 17.03 25.59
N ASN A 230 -22.85 17.98 24.85
CA ASN A 230 -23.38 17.74 23.51
C ASN A 230 -22.34 18.13 22.46
N ARG A 231 -21.68 17.13 21.88
CA ARG A 231 -20.71 17.22 20.76
C ARG A 231 -21.39 17.30 19.39
N GLY A 232 -22.71 17.13 19.33
CA GLY A 232 -23.51 17.25 18.11
C GLY A 232 -23.60 18.68 17.58
N THR A 233 -24.28 18.87 16.45
CA THR A 233 -24.42 20.18 15.80
C THR A 233 -25.65 20.97 16.26
N GLU A 234 -26.70 20.28 16.71
CA GLU A 234 -27.97 20.87 17.13
C GLU A 234 -28.07 20.99 18.65
N THR A 235 -29.02 21.82 19.11
CA THR A 235 -29.43 21.86 20.50
C THR A 235 -30.25 20.62 20.86
N ALA A 236 -29.83 19.90 21.90
CA ALA A 236 -30.61 18.82 22.49
C ALA A 236 -31.57 19.40 23.53
N TYR A 237 -32.85 19.04 23.47
CA TYR A 237 -33.89 19.45 24.42
C TYR A 237 -34.39 18.28 25.25
N GLU A 238 -35.01 18.57 26.40
CA GLU A 238 -35.62 17.55 27.27
C GLU A 238 -34.64 16.40 27.60
N VAL A 239 -33.40 16.75 27.95
CA VAL A 239 -32.34 15.77 28.16
C VAL A 239 -32.52 15.07 29.51
N ALA A 240 -32.70 13.75 29.49
CA ALA A 240 -32.88 12.93 30.68
C ALA A 240 -31.81 11.83 30.73
N LEU A 241 -31.38 11.50 31.96
CA LEU A 241 -30.32 10.54 32.23
C LEU A 241 -30.89 9.35 32.98
N SER A 242 -30.48 8.15 32.59
CA SER A 242 -30.85 6.91 33.27
C SER A 242 -29.62 6.02 33.44
N ALA A 243 -29.25 5.74 34.69
CA ALA A 243 -28.23 4.75 35.00
C ALA A 243 -28.88 3.37 35.19
N PRO A 244 -28.22 2.27 34.78
CA PRO A 244 -28.68 0.93 35.09
C PRO A 244 -28.79 0.67 36.60
N ALA A 245 -29.63 -0.30 36.97
CA ALA A 245 -29.66 -0.80 38.34
C ALA A 245 -28.28 -1.34 38.77
N GLU A 246 -27.99 -1.29 40.07
CA GLU A 246 -26.74 -1.79 40.68
C GLU A 246 -25.46 -1.07 40.23
N THR A 247 -25.58 0.20 39.82
CA THR A 247 -24.44 1.06 39.49
C THR A 247 -24.07 1.96 40.66
N ALA A 248 -22.80 2.36 40.72
CA ALA A 248 -22.29 3.17 41.82
C ALA A 248 -22.78 4.63 41.78
N LEU A 249 -23.41 5.05 40.68
CA LEU A 249 -23.83 6.43 40.46
C LEU A 249 -25.30 6.62 40.78
N ASP A 250 -25.58 7.47 41.76
CA ASP A 250 -26.94 7.89 42.08
C ASP A 250 -27.29 9.20 41.36
N LEU A 251 -28.36 9.15 40.57
CA LEU A 251 -28.92 10.25 39.79
C LEU A 251 -30.25 10.77 40.36
N GLN A 252 -30.72 10.30 41.52
CA GLN A 252 -32.08 10.57 42.04
C GLN A 252 -32.43 12.06 42.30
N ARG A 253 -31.50 13.00 42.05
CA ARG A 253 -31.72 14.45 42.14
C ARG A 253 -31.51 15.19 40.81
N VAL A 254 -31.36 14.48 39.70
CA VAL A 254 -31.19 15.09 38.38
C VAL A 254 -32.56 15.25 37.73
N ASP A 255 -33.09 16.46 37.76
CA ASP A 255 -34.27 16.83 36.97
C ASP A 255 -33.92 16.80 35.46
N VAL A 256 -34.97 16.73 34.62
CA VAL A 256 -34.82 16.85 33.17
C VAL A 256 -34.13 18.17 32.84
N ILE A 257 -33.08 18.11 32.01
CA ILE A 257 -32.32 19.28 31.59
C ILE A 257 -33.04 19.88 30.37
N ASP A 258 -33.53 21.12 30.50
CA ASP A 258 -34.31 21.80 29.46
C ASP A 258 -33.63 21.78 28.09
N LYS A 259 -32.32 22.12 28.05
CA LYS A 259 -31.53 22.06 26.83
C LYS A 259 -30.02 22.03 27.05
N ILE A 260 -29.31 21.45 26.10
CA ILE A 260 -27.84 21.49 25.97
C ILE A 260 -27.50 21.84 24.50
N PRO A 261 -27.03 23.07 24.20
CA PRO A 261 -26.61 23.43 22.85
C PRO A 261 -25.52 22.50 22.32
N GLY A 262 -25.44 22.33 21.00
CA GLY A 262 -24.37 21.57 20.34
C GLY A 262 -23.00 22.24 20.45
N GLU A 263 -22.07 21.79 19.61
CA GLU A 263 -20.70 22.33 19.50
C GLU A 263 -19.89 22.25 20.81
N GLY A 264 -20.14 21.21 21.60
CA GLY A 264 -19.41 20.89 22.82
C GLY A 264 -19.83 21.70 24.05
N LYS A 265 -21.00 22.34 24.04
CA LYS A 265 -21.57 22.92 25.27
C LYS A 265 -22.03 21.81 26.22
N TYR A 266 -22.11 22.15 27.49
CA TYR A 266 -22.39 21.18 28.53
C TYR A 266 -23.23 21.75 29.66
N VAL A 267 -23.90 20.86 30.38
CA VAL A 267 -24.54 21.12 31.66
C VAL A 267 -23.89 20.22 32.71
N THR A 268 -23.79 20.73 33.93
CA THR A 268 -23.24 19.98 35.05
C THR A 268 -24.34 19.74 36.08
N VAL A 269 -24.51 18.49 36.49
CA VAL A 269 -25.47 18.08 37.52
C VAL A 269 -24.76 17.43 38.70
N ASP A 270 -25.38 17.46 39.87
CA ASP A 270 -24.88 16.74 41.04
C ASP A 270 -25.10 15.24 40.87
N ALA A 271 -24.07 14.45 41.14
CA ALA A 271 -24.16 12.99 41.10
C ALA A 271 -23.36 12.38 42.25
N MET A 272 -23.95 11.41 42.95
CA MET A 272 -23.35 10.81 44.13
C MET A 272 -22.75 9.45 43.78
N ASN A 273 -21.45 9.27 43.99
CA ASN A 273 -20.83 7.95 43.93
C ASN A 273 -21.05 7.23 45.27
N GLN A 274 -21.99 6.28 45.29
CA GLN A 274 -22.41 5.53 46.47
C GLN A 274 -21.30 4.64 47.04
N ASN A 275 -20.48 4.02 46.19
CA ASN A 275 -19.36 3.17 46.64
C ASN A 275 -18.41 3.97 47.53
N ARG A 276 -18.13 5.22 47.14
CA ARG A 276 -17.28 6.11 47.92
C ARG A 276 -17.97 6.67 49.16
N PHE A 277 -19.19 7.17 49.01
CA PHE A 277 -19.88 7.87 50.11
C PHE A 277 -20.29 6.94 51.25
N PHE A 278 -20.63 5.68 50.94
CA PHE A 278 -21.11 4.70 51.93
C PHE A 278 -20.10 3.57 52.21
N GLY A 279 -18.92 3.57 51.57
CA GLY A 279 -17.84 2.62 51.84
C GLY A 279 -18.13 1.17 51.40
N GLY A 280 -19.04 0.96 50.44
CA GLY A 280 -19.41 -0.36 49.91
C GLY A 280 -18.72 -0.66 48.57
N SER A 281 -18.26 -1.90 48.36
CA SER A 281 -17.54 -2.35 47.16
C SER A 281 -18.40 -3.19 46.19
N HIS A 282 -19.72 -3.01 46.21
CA HIS A 282 -20.64 -3.95 45.53
C HIS A 282 -21.31 -3.41 44.26
N LEU A 283 -21.31 -2.10 44.02
CA LEU A 283 -21.95 -1.52 42.83
C LEU A 283 -20.94 -1.31 41.70
N LYS A 284 -21.40 -1.39 40.45
CA LYS A 284 -20.54 -1.24 39.27
C LYS A 284 -20.09 0.21 39.10
N SER A 285 -18.78 0.45 39.03
CA SER A 285 -18.22 1.79 38.75
C SER A 285 -18.12 2.11 37.25
N ALA A 286 -18.15 1.09 36.38
CA ALA A 286 -18.11 1.27 34.93
C ALA A 286 -19.37 0.68 34.29
N PHE A 287 -20.10 1.50 33.54
CA PHE A 287 -21.41 1.16 32.98
C PHE A 287 -21.81 2.13 31.86
N ASP A 288 -22.79 1.74 31.05
CA ASP A 288 -23.40 2.63 30.07
C ASP A 288 -24.49 3.49 30.73
N LEU A 289 -24.40 4.80 30.58
CA LEU A 289 -25.43 5.76 30.96
C LEU A 289 -26.31 6.04 29.74
N THR A 290 -27.61 5.74 29.85
CA THR A 290 -28.56 6.06 28.78
C THR A 290 -28.97 7.53 28.89
N ILE A 291 -28.88 8.24 27.78
CA ILE A 291 -29.28 9.64 27.63
C ILE A 291 -30.35 9.74 26.56
N THR A 292 -31.51 10.25 26.93
CA THR A 292 -32.60 10.54 25.98
C THR A 292 -32.76 12.04 25.79
N ALA A 293 -33.11 12.48 24.60
CA ALA A 293 -33.32 13.88 24.27
C ALA A 293 -34.31 14.06 23.11
N ARG A 294 -34.61 15.31 22.78
CA ARG A 294 -35.24 15.71 21.51
C ARG A 294 -34.32 16.60 20.67
N THR A 295 -34.32 16.38 19.36
CA THR A 295 -33.64 17.23 18.36
C THR A 295 -34.36 18.56 18.16
N GLU A 296 -33.76 19.50 17.42
CA GLU A 296 -34.43 20.77 17.05
C GLU A 296 -35.67 20.54 16.19
N SER A 297 -35.71 19.45 15.42
CA SER A 297 -36.87 19.00 14.66
C SER A 297 -37.95 18.30 15.51
N GLY A 298 -37.70 18.08 16.80
CA GLY A 298 -38.62 17.45 17.75
C GLY A 298 -38.61 15.91 17.75
N GLU A 299 -37.68 15.29 17.02
CA GLU A 299 -37.49 13.84 16.99
C GLU A 299 -36.90 13.33 18.31
N ARG A 300 -37.32 12.14 18.77
CA ARG A 300 -36.77 11.51 19.97
C ARG A 300 -35.42 10.85 19.65
N PHE A 301 -34.45 11.10 20.50
CA PHE A 301 -33.10 10.56 20.41
C PHE A 301 -32.73 9.80 21.70
N SER A 302 -31.96 8.73 21.56
CA SER A 302 -31.43 7.94 22.68
C SER A 302 -30.00 7.50 22.37
N GLN A 303 -29.10 7.67 23.33
CA GLN A 303 -27.69 7.29 23.21
C GLN A 303 -27.20 6.72 24.53
N ASP A 304 -26.52 5.58 24.45
CA ASP A 304 -25.79 5.01 25.57
C ASP A 304 -24.34 5.53 25.54
N VAL A 305 -23.88 6.08 26.67
CA VAL A 305 -22.52 6.59 26.84
C VAL A 305 -21.83 5.83 27.96
N PHE A 306 -20.75 5.13 27.62
CA PHE A 306 -19.93 4.43 28.62
C PHE A 306 -19.27 5.42 29.57
N LEU A 307 -19.43 5.17 30.87
CA LEU A 307 -18.91 5.99 31.95
C LEU A 307 -18.18 5.11 32.97
N ASP A 308 -16.97 5.52 33.37
CA ASP A 308 -16.27 4.99 34.54
C ASP A 308 -16.18 6.09 35.61
N VAL A 309 -16.73 5.83 36.79
CA VAL A 309 -16.74 6.78 37.92
C VAL A 309 -15.54 6.62 38.87
N ASN A 310 -14.59 5.76 38.54
CA ASN A 310 -13.29 5.63 39.25
C ASN A 310 -12.20 6.55 38.68
N GLY A 311 -12.48 7.26 37.58
CA GLY A 311 -11.53 8.12 36.87
C GLY A 311 -10.95 9.27 37.69
#